data_AF-A0A7S2MKU6-F1
#
_entry.id   AF-A0A7S2MKU6-F1
#
_cell.length_a   1.000
_cell.length_b   1.000
_cell.length_c   1.000
_cell.angle_alpha   90.00
_cell.angle_beta   90.00
_cell.angle_gamma   90.00
#
_symmetry.space_group_name_H-M   'P 1'
#
loop_
_entity.id
_entity.type
_entity.pdbx_description
1 polymer ?
#
loop_
_entity_poly.entity_id
_entity_poly.type
_entity_poly.pdbx_seq_one_letter_code
_entity_poly.pdbx_strand_id
1 'polypeptide(L)'
;EKCVLAEEVLSWKEQKIQAAKQRPAGKKRVPTSTEKTLQEHNAAIKTAIAMRKDRKAHFIAKHWDVIAPFVAYGMKKPRVVASDLRPILKLPLTSQPKCITGVTMRDYQLTGLNYLLSMYEAGMSTILGDEMGLGKTLQTISLLSYLKYEANVSGPHLIIVPLSVFSNWIAEFKRFCPGMRVVQVHSSDEAERLRLRKTVLSEVANYDVAVTTYEMAKSPAMQNALVSRLYWRYVILDEGHMIKNEETIIAQTVRSMHCEAKIVITGTPLQNNLHEF
;
A
#
# COMPACT_ATOMS: atom_id res chain seq x y z
N GLU A 1 -31.06 -24.18 41.80
CA GLU A 1 -30.25 -22.97 41.51
C GLU A 1 -29.81 -22.82 40.05
N LYS A 2 -29.34 -23.87 39.34
CA LYS A 2 -28.90 -23.73 37.92
C LYS A 2 -30.00 -23.43 36.89
N CYS A 3 -31.27 -23.80 37.11
CA CYS A 3 -32.36 -23.48 36.17
C CYS A 3 -32.77 -22.01 36.18
N VAL A 4 -32.75 -21.35 37.34
CA VAL A 4 -33.23 -19.96 37.50
C VAL A 4 -32.31 -18.98 36.74
N LEU A 5 -31.00 -19.21 36.79
CA LEU A 5 -30.01 -18.40 36.05
C LEU A 5 -30.13 -18.56 34.52
N ALA A 6 -30.63 -19.69 34.02
CA ALA A 6 -30.80 -19.90 32.59
C ALA A 6 -32.01 -19.15 32.04
N GLU A 7 -33.11 -19.11 32.80
CA GLU A 7 -34.32 -18.36 32.46
C GLU A 7 -34.10 -16.84 32.51
N GLU A 8 -33.34 -16.36 33.49
CA GLU A 8 -32.96 -14.94 33.58
C GLU A 8 -32.09 -14.50 32.39
N VAL A 9 -31.14 -15.33 31.95
CA VAL A 9 -30.27 -15.03 30.79
C VAL A 9 -31.04 -15.05 29.47
N LEU A 10 -32.04 -15.94 29.33
CA LEU A 10 -32.92 -15.99 28.16
C LEU A 10 -33.82 -14.75 28.10
N SER A 11 -34.44 -14.38 29.22
CA SER A 11 -35.23 -13.15 29.37
C SER A 11 -34.41 -11.89 29.04
N TRP A 12 -33.15 -11.83 29.51
CA TRP A 12 -32.25 -10.70 29.22
C TRP A 12 -31.88 -10.59 27.72
N LYS A 13 -31.72 -11.73 27.04
CA LYS A 13 -31.46 -11.77 25.60
C LYS A 13 -32.70 -11.36 24.79
N GLU A 14 -33.87 -11.84 25.17
CA GLU A 14 -35.14 -11.48 24.52
C GLU A 14 -35.45 -9.99 24.67
N GLN A 15 -35.25 -9.43 25.87
CA GLN A 15 -35.38 -7.99 26.11
C GLN A 15 -34.40 -7.15 25.27
N LYS A 16 -33.15 -7.60 25.09
CA LYS A 16 -32.18 -6.93 24.20
C LYS A 16 -32.57 -7.02 22.73
N ILE A 17 -33.14 -8.13 22.30
CA ILE A 17 -33.62 -8.33 20.92
C ILE A 17 -34.84 -7.44 20.66
N GLN A 18 -35.77 -7.32 21.60
CA GLN A 18 -36.92 -6.40 21.50
C GLN A 18 -36.48 -4.93 21.56
N ALA A 19 -35.51 -4.56 22.40
CA ALA A 19 -34.93 -3.22 22.43
C ALA A 19 -34.19 -2.87 21.11
N ALA A 20 -33.54 -3.86 20.48
CA ALA A 20 -32.89 -3.68 19.18
C ALA A 20 -33.92 -3.52 18.04
N LYS A 21 -35.06 -4.21 18.10
CA LYS A 21 -36.16 -4.08 17.14
C LYS A 21 -36.94 -2.77 17.27
N GLN A 22 -36.94 -2.15 18.45
CA GLN A 22 -37.61 -0.86 18.71
C GLN A 22 -36.73 0.37 18.48
N ARG A 23 -35.43 0.20 18.14
CA ARG A 23 -34.59 1.33 17.73
C ARG A 23 -35.17 1.92 16.44
N PRO A 24 -35.59 3.20 16.41
CA PRO A 24 -36.03 3.83 15.19
C PRO A 24 -34.89 3.74 14.18
N ALA A 25 -35.20 3.33 12.94
CA ALA A 25 -34.24 3.32 11.85
C ALA A 25 -33.69 4.75 11.71
N GLY A 26 -32.49 4.99 12.27
CA GLY A 26 -31.84 6.28 12.19
C GLY A 26 -31.75 6.65 10.72
N LYS A 27 -32.24 7.85 10.36
CA LYS A 27 -32.16 8.37 8.99
C LYS A 27 -30.75 8.11 8.46
N LYS A 28 -30.62 7.31 7.40
CA LYS A 28 -29.32 7.01 6.79
C LYS A 28 -28.65 8.34 6.47
N ARG A 29 -27.53 8.62 7.15
CA ARG A 29 -26.79 9.88 6.96
C ARG A 29 -26.37 9.97 5.50
N VAL A 30 -26.74 11.05 4.81
CA VAL A 30 -26.27 11.30 3.45
C VAL A 30 -24.77 11.56 3.51
N PRO A 31 -23.93 10.83 2.75
CA PRO A 31 -22.48 11.06 2.74
C PRO A 31 -22.15 12.44 2.20
N THR A 32 -21.13 13.09 2.78
CA THR A 32 -20.59 14.35 2.24
C THR A 32 -19.96 14.13 0.86
N SER A 33 -19.74 15.18 0.07
CA SER A 33 -19.07 15.07 -1.23
C SER A 33 -17.70 14.40 -1.12
N THR A 34 -16.91 14.78 -0.11
CA THR A 34 -15.61 14.20 0.22
C THR A 34 -15.70 12.71 0.56
N GLU A 35 -16.73 12.29 1.30
CA GLU A 35 -16.96 10.88 1.63
C GLU A 35 -17.33 10.06 0.38
N LYS A 36 -18.09 10.64 -0.56
CA LYS A 36 -18.39 9.99 -1.84
C LYS A 36 -17.12 9.81 -2.68
N THR A 37 -16.29 10.85 -2.80
CA THR A 37 -15.01 10.76 -3.52
C THR A 37 -14.10 9.68 -2.93
N LEU A 38 -14.01 9.58 -1.61
CA LEU A 38 -13.26 8.52 -0.93
C LEU A 38 -13.83 7.12 -1.21
N GLN A 39 -15.16 6.97 -1.24
CA GLN A 39 -15.82 5.70 -1.53
C GLN A 39 -15.60 5.24 -2.97
N GLU A 40 -15.76 6.14 -3.94
CA GLU A 40 -15.52 5.89 -5.37
C GLU A 40 -14.06 5.49 -5.60
N HIS A 41 -13.14 6.24 -4.98
CA HIS A 41 -11.72 5.95 -5.01
C HIS A 41 -11.39 4.54 -4.49
N ASN A 42 -11.85 4.22 -3.27
CA ASN A 42 -11.60 2.93 -2.66
C ASN A 42 -12.22 1.78 -3.47
N ALA A 43 -13.42 2.00 -4.04
CA ALA A 43 -14.06 1.02 -4.90
C ALA A 43 -13.24 0.76 -6.17
N ALA A 44 -12.70 1.80 -6.81
CA ALA A 44 -11.85 1.67 -7.99
C ALA A 44 -10.58 0.86 -7.72
N ILE A 45 -9.87 1.14 -6.62
CA ILE A 45 -8.67 0.37 -6.26
C ILE A 45 -9.03 -1.05 -5.85
N LYS A 46 -10.10 -1.25 -5.07
CA LYS A 46 -10.55 -2.60 -4.69
C LYS A 46 -10.86 -3.47 -5.90
N THR A 47 -11.48 -2.90 -6.94
CA THR A 47 -11.69 -3.58 -8.22
C THR A 47 -10.37 -3.91 -8.90
N ALA A 48 -9.41 -2.97 -8.95
CA ALA A 48 -8.08 -3.23 -9.52
C ALA A 48 -7.34 -4.37 -8.78
N ILE A 49 -7.38 -4.40 -7.44
CA ILE A 49 -6.83 -5.48 -6.62
C ILE A 49 -7.45 -6.83 -7.01
N ALA A 50 -8.78 -6.87 -7.17
CA ALA A 50 -9.47 -8.09 -7.57
C ALA A 50 -9.06 -8.54 -8.98
N MET A 51 -8.94 -7.61 -9.94
CA MET A 51 -8.52 -7.91 -11.31
C MET A 51 -7.08 -8.44 -11.40
N ARG A 52 -6.19 -8.08 -10.47
CA ARG A 52 -4.80 -8.58 -10.44
C ARG A 52 -4.62 -9.93 -9.79
N LYS A 53 -5.64 -10.45 -9.10
CA LYS A 53 -5.57 -11.73 -8.40
C LYS A 53 -5.16 -12.87 -9.33
N ASP A 54 -5.69 -12.89 -10.56
CA ASP A 54 -5.40 -13.95 -11.53
C ASP A 54 -3.98 -13.85 -12.09
N ARG A 55 -3.50 -12.64 -12.37
CA ARG A 55 -2.10 -12.39 -12.79
C ARG A 55 -1.11 -12.83 -11.71
N LYS A 56 -1.43 -12.51 -10.46
CA LYS A 56 -0.64 -12.93 -9.29
C LYS A 56 -0.59 -14.45 -9.16
N ALA A 57 -1.75 -15.11 -9.26
CA ALA A 57 -1.84 -16.56 -9.21
C ALA A 57 -1.05 -17.21 -10.36
N HIS A 58 -1.13 -16.66 -11.57
CA HIS A 58 -0.37 -17.13 -12.72
C HIS A 58 1.14 -16.96 -12.52
N PHE A 59 1.59 -15.80 -12.03
CA PHE A 59 3.00 -15.55 -11.74
C PHE A 59 3.54 -16.54 -10.70
N ILE A 60 2.82 -16.74 -9.60
CA ILE A 60 3.24 -17.66 -8.53
C ILE A 60 3.26 -19.10 -9.05
N ALA A 61 2.23 -19.53 -9.79
CA ALA A 61 2.18 -20.89 -10.33
C ALA A 61 3.28 -21.17 -11.37
N LYS A 62 3.66 -20.16 -12.16
CA LYS A 62 4.77 -20.24 -13.11
C LYS A 62 6.12 -20.41 -12.42
N HIS A 63 6.34 -19.73 -11.30
CA HIS A 63 7.62 -19.75 -10.55
C HIS A 63 7.55 -20.64 -9.30
N TRP A 64 6.60 -21.57 -9.24
CA TRP A 64 6.31 -22.35 -8.04
C TRP A 64 7.53 -23.13 -7.56
N ASP A 65 8.34 -23.69 -8.45
CA ASP A 65 9.48 -24.53 -8.07
C ASP A 65 10.55 -23.74 -7.29
N VAL A 66 10.65 -22.43 -7.55
CA VAL A 66 11.56 -21.52 -6.83
C VAL A 66 10.91 -20.97 -5.56
N ILE A 67 9.59 -20.73 -5.58
CA ILE A 67 8.87 -20.11 -4.47
C ILE A 67 8.53 -21.13 -3.38
N ALA A 68 8.21 -22.38 -3.75
CA ALA A 68 7.69 -23.41 -2.86
C ALA A 68 8.51 -23.63 -1.57
N PRO A 69 9.86 -23.61 -1.59
CA PRO A 69 10.67 -23.75 -0.37
C PRO A 69 10.46 -22.62 0.66
N PHE A 70 9.97 -21.46 0.23
CA PHE A 70 9.79 -20.26 1.06
C PHE A 70 8.34 -20.02 1.47
N VAL A 71 7.41 -20.93 1.12
CA VAL A 71 5.99 -20.79 1.49
C VAL A 71 5.72 -21.56 2.78
N ALA A 72 4.84 -21.01 3.62
CA ALA A 72 4.37 -21.69 4.83
C ALA A 72 3.88 -23.13 4.55
N TYR A 73 4.20 -24.04 5.47
CA TYR A 73 3.87 -25.45 5.35
C TYR A 73 2.37 -25.69 5.07
N GLY A 74 2.07 -26.57 4.12
CA GLY A 74 0.70 -26.91 3.72
C GLY A 74 0.08 -25.98 2.66
N MET A 75 0.75 -24.90 2.27
CA MET A 75 0.32 -24.07 1.14
C MET A 75 0.53 -24.81 -0.19
N LYS A 76 -0.51 -24.79 -1.04
CA LYS A 76 -0.49 -25.47 -2.35
C LYS A 76 -0.26 -24.48 -3.48
N LYS A 77 0.30 -24.99 -4.58
CA LYS A 77 0.42 -24.26 -5.84
C LYS A 77 -0.92 -23.64 -6.23
N PRO A 78 -0.99 -22.32 -6.50
CA PRO A 78 -2.24 -21.68 -6.88
C PRO A 78 -2.84 -22.31 -8.14
N ARG A 79 -4.15 -22.51 -8.13
CA ARG A 79 -4.88 -22.91 -9.34
C ARG A 79 -4.95 -21.73 -10.29
N VAL A 80 -4.44 -21.91 -11.50
CA VAL A 80 -4.55 -20.91 -12.56
C VAL A 80 -5.89 -21.08 -13.26
N VAL A 81 -6.63 -19.98 -13.37
CA VAL A 81 -7.87 -19.90 -14.14
C VAL A 81 -7.56 -19.27 -15.50
N ALA A 82 -8.23 -19.71 -16.56
CA ALA A 82 -8.13 -19.08 -17.86
C ALA A 82 -8.59 -17.62 -17.73
N SER A 83 -7.65 -16.69 -17.91
CA SER A 83 -7.85 -15.26 -17.72
C SER A 83 -7.07 -14.49 -18.79
N ASP A 84 -7.48 -13.27 -19.08
CA ASP A 84 -6.79 -12.42 -20.04
C ASP A 84 -5.48 -11.88 -19.46
N LEU A 85 -4.38 -12.50 -19.86
CA LEU A 85 -3.02 -12.17 -19.45
C LEU A 85 -2.28 -11.32 -20.47
N ARG A 86 -2.98 -10.69 -21.43
CA ARG A 86 -2.35 -9.76 -22.37
C ARG A 86 -1.56 -8.68 -21.62
N PRO A 87 -0.39 -8.28 -22.12
CA PRO A 87 0.39 -7.24 -21.46
C PRO A 87 -0.42 -5.95 -21.28
N ILE A 88 -0.39 -5.41 -20.06
CA ILE A 88 -1.00 -4.10 -19.72
C ILE A 88 -0.03 -2.99 -20.12
N LEU A 89 1.27 -3.24 -19.94
CA LEU A 89 2.32 -2.27 -20.18
C LEU A 89 3.12 -2.63 -21.43
N LYS A 90 3.67 -1.61 -22.09
CA LYS A 90 4.63 -1.80 -23.20
C LYS A 90 6.03 -1.89 -22.61
N LEU A 91 6.51 -3.10 -22.38
CA LEU A 91 7.84 -3.40 -21.83
C LEU A 91 8.69 -4.20 -22.83
N PRO A 92 10.03 -4.10 -22.77
CA PRO A 92 10.82 -3.24 -21.88
C PRO A 92 10.84 -1.77 -22.36
N LEU A 93 10.98 -0.85 -21.41
CA LEU A 93 11.30 0.54 -21.69
C LEU A 93 12.75 0.66 -22.17
N THR A 94 12.95 1.40 -23.26
CA THR A 94 14.25 1.72 -23.83
C THR A 94 14.79 3.08 -23.36
N SER A 95 13.94 3.91 -22.75
CA SER A 95 14.29 5.23 -22.23
C SER A 95 13.55 5.52 -20.92
N GLN A 96 14.07 6.45 -20.12
CA GLN A 96 13.39 6.91 -18.90
C GLN A 96 12.05 7.59 -19.20
N PRO A 97 11.12 7.63 -18.23
CA PRO A 97 9.86 8.34 -18.40
C PRO A 97 10.08 9.83 -18.66
N LYS A 98 9.30 10.42 -19.59
CA LYS A 98 9.50 11.82 -20.03
C LYS A 98 9.33 12.86 -18.93
N CYS A 99 8.59 12.53 -17.89
CA CYS A 99 8.34 13.38 -16.74
C CYS A 99 9.50 13.40 -15.73
N ILE A 100 10.50 12.52 -15.88
CA ILE A 100 11.69 12.52 -15.03
C ILE A 100 12.67 13.59 -15.50
N THR A 101 12.94 14.55 -14.62
CA THR A 101 13.78 15.72 -14.89
C THR A 101 15.00 15.80 -13.96
N GLY A 102 16.01 16.60 -14.32
CA GLY A 102 17.15 16.89 -13.44
C GLY A 102 18.14 15.73 -13.23
N VAL A 103 17.96 14.62 -13.93
CA VAL A 103 18.87 13.47 -13.99
C VAL A 103 18.59 12.62 -15.23
N THR A 104 19.64 12.01 -15.79
CA THR A 104 19.52 10.94 -16.77
C THR A 104 19.74 9.60 -16.05
N MET A 105 18.78 8.69 -16.16
CA MET A 105 18.88 7.35 -15.57
C MET A 105 20.00 6.57 -16.26
N ARG A 106 20.80 5.86 -15.46
CA ARG A 106 21.81 4.92 -15.97
C ARG A 106 21.15 3.61 -16.41
N ASP A 107 21.84 2.83 -17.24
CA ASP A 107 21.30 1.59 -17.80
C ASP A 107 20.82 0.61 -16.72
N TYR A 108 21.59 0.43 -15.65
CA TYR A 108 21.19 -0.43 -14.54
C TYR A 108 19.94 0.08 -13.82
N GLN A 109 19.71 1.41 -13.79
CA GLN A 109 18.51 2.00 -13.21
C GLN A 109 17.29 1.80 -14.11
N LEU A 110 17.47 1.83 -15.44
CA LEU A 110 16.43 1.46 -16.40
C LEU A 110 16.10 -0.02 -16.31
N THR A 111 17.09 -0.89 -16.11
CA THR A 111 16.86 -2.32 -15.83
C THR A 111 16.06 -2.50 -14.54
N GLY A 112 16.43 -1.80 -13.46
CA GLY A 112 15.67 -1.79 -12.20
C GLY A 112 14.23 -1.31 -12.37
N LEU A 113 14.02 -0.25 -13.16
CA LEU A 113 12.67 0.25 -13.50
C LEU A 113 11.86 -0.78 -14.30
N ASN A 114 12.46 -1.42 -15.30
CA ASN A 114 11.82 -2.48 -16.08
C ASN A 114 11.43 -3.68 -15.22
N TYR A 115 12.27 -4.05 -14.26
CA TYR A 115 11.95 -5.06 -13.26
C TYR A 115 10.73 -4.66 -12.42
N LEU A 116 10.71 -3.44 -11.87
CA LEU A 116 9.58 -2.92 -11.10
C LEU A 116 8.26 -2.92 -11.91
N LEU A 117 8.31 -2.54 -13.18
CA LEU A 117 7.15 -2.53 -14.07
C LEU A 117 6.66 -3.95 -14.42
N SER A 118 7.59 -4.90 -14.59
CA SER A 118 7.24 -6.30 -14.80
C SER A 118 6.54 -6.90 -13.57
N MET A 119 6.98 -6.52 -12.37
CA MET A 119 6.34 -6.93 -11.12
C MET A 119 4.97 -6.28 -10.93
N TYR A 120 4.80 -5.02 -11.32
CA TYR A 120 3.50 -4.35 -11.37
C TYR A 120 2.52 -5.10 -12.27
N GLU A 121 2.96 -5.49 -13.47
CA GLU A 121 2.16 -6.22 -14.45
C GLU A 121 1.77 -7.62 -13.96
N ALA A 122 2.65 -8.28 -13.20
CA ALA A 122 2.37 -9.53 -12.52
C ALA A 122 1.44 -9.38 -11.30
N GLY A 123 1.20 -8.16 -10.82
CA GLY A 123 0.45 -7.91 -9.57
C GLY A 123 1.19 -8.40 -8.31
N MET A 124 2.53 -8.42 -8.36
CA MET A 124 3.38 -8.90 -7.28
C MET A 124 3.96 -7.73 -6.47
N SER A 125 4.15 -7.96 -5.18
CA SER A 125 5.00 -7.10 -4.34
C SER A 125 6.47 -7.31 -4.72
N THR A 126 7.32 -6.33 -4.40
CA THR A 126 8.73 -6.33 -4.84
C THR A 126 9.67 -5.91 -3.72
N ILE A 127 10.87 -6.47 -3.71
CA ILE A 127 11.98 -6.01 -2.88
C ILE A 127 13.05 -5.44 -3.81
N LEU A 128 13.44 -4.19 -3.59
CA LEU A 128 14.53 -3.54 -4.28
C LEU A 128 15.74 -3.51 -3.34
N GLY A 129 16.60 -4.52 -3.49
CA GLY A 129 17.73 -4.83 -2.61
C GLY A 129 19.09 -4.38 -3.14
N ASP A 130 19.13 -3.48 -4.13
CA ASP A 130 20.38 -2.97 -4.72
C ASP A 130 21.25 -2.28 -3.65
N GLU A 131 22.56 -2.21 -3.90
CA GLU A 131 23.52 -1.53 -3.01
C GLU A 131 23.11 -0.07 -2.71
N MET A 132 23.52 0.42 -1.54
CA MET A 132 23.33 1.82 -1.16
C MET A 132 23.99 2.75 -2.19
N GLY A 133 23.32 3.86 -2.54
CA GLY A 133 23.83 4.81 -3.53
C GLY A 133 23.49 4.51 -5.00
N LEU A 134 22.92 3.35 -5.33
CA LEU A 134 22.53 3.02 -6.72
C LEU A 134 21.26 3.76 -7.22
N GLY A 135 20.67 4.64 -6.41
CA GLY A 135 19.53 5.46 -6.82
C GLY A 135 18.20 4.71 -6.84
N LYS A 136 17.99 3.82 -5.85
CA LYS A 136 16.72 3.10 -5.63
C LYS A 136 15.52 4.04 -5.51
N THR A 137 15.71 5.21 -4.89
CA THR A 137 14.67 6.22 -4.82
C THR A 137 14.30 6.77 -6.19
N LEU A 138 15.29 7.09 -7.04
CA LEU A 138 15.04 7.52 -8.41
C LEU A 138 14.27 6.46 -9.21
N GLN A 139 14.65 5.18 -9.09
CA GLN A 139 13.92 4.08 -9.75
C GLN A 139 12.46 3.99 -9.28
N THR A 140 12.23 4.16 -7.98
CA THR A 140 10.89 4.10 -7.38
C THR A 140 10.03 5.31 -7.78
N ILE A 141 10.58 6.52 -7.77
CA ILE A 141 9.91 7.73 -8.28
C ILE A 141 9.59 7.56 -9.77
N SER A 142 10.52 6.99 -10.54
CA SER A 142 10.33 6.70 -11.96
C SER A 142 9.19 5.74 -12.21
N LEU A 143 9.06 4.66 -11.41
CA LEU A 143 7.91 3.76 -11.44
C LEU A 143 6.59 4.52 -11.23
N LEU A 144 6.46 5.29 -10.15
CA LEU A 144 5.23 6.02 -9.85
C LEU A 144 4.89 7.04 -10.94
N SER A 145 5.91 7.71 -11.48
CA SER A 145 5.76 8.69 -12.54
C SER A 145 5.28 8.05 -13.84
N TYR A 146 5.84 6.90 -14.23
CA TYR A 146 5.42 6.14 -15.41
C TYR A 146 3.97 5.69 -15.27
N LEU A 147 3.59 5.15 -14.11
CA LEU A 147 2.22 4.73 -13.85
C LEU A 147 1.23 5.88 -14.03
N LYS A 148 1.53 7.06 -13.46
CA LYS A 148 0.66 8.23 -13.55
C LYS A 148 0.55 8.78 -14.98
N TYR A 149 1.69 9.05 -15.63
CA TYR A 149 1.72 9.85 -16.86
C TYR A 149 1.68 9.04 -18.16
N GLU A 150 2.14 7.79 -18.14
CA GLU A 150 2.21 6.96 -19.35
C GLU A 150 1.16 5.84 -19.32
N ALA A 151 0.91 5.24 -18.14
CA ALA A 151 -0.10 4.19 -17.98
C ALA A 151 -1.49 4.72 -17.54
N ASN A 152 -1.64 6.02 -17.29
CA ASN A 152 -2.87 6.65 -16.77
C ASN A 152 -3.42 5.98 -15.49
N VAL A 153 -2.53 5.45 -14.66
CA VAL A 153 -2.86 4.87 -13.35
C VAL A 153 -2.40 5.83 -12.27
N SER A 154 -3.35 6.63 -11.77
CA SER A 154 -3.13 7.53 -10.65
C SER A 154 -3.12 6.78 -9.31
N GLY A 155 -2.52 7.45 -8.33
CA GLY A 155 -2.43 7.02 -6.94
C GLY A 155 -3.79 6.94 -6.20
N PRO A 156 -3.77 7.05 -4.86
CA PRO A 156 -2.66 7.48 -4.04
C PRO A 156 -1.69 6.33 -3.76
N HIS A 157 -0.41 6.69 -3.65
CA HIS A 157 0.66 5.83 -3.15
C HIS A 157 1.07 6.30 -1.75
N LEU A 158 1.40 5.37 -0.88
CA LEU A 158 1.95 5.66 0.45
C LEU A 158 3.43 5.29 0.47
N ILE A 159 4.26 6.19 0.98
CA ILE A 159 5.69 5.96 1.20
C ILE A 159 5.96 6.16 2.69
N ILE A 160 6.47 5.12 3.33
CA ILE A 160 6.83 5.12 4.74
C ILE A 160 8.35 5.05 4.84
N VAL A 161 8.95 6.05 5.48
CA VAL A 161 10.40 6.24 5.51
C VAL A 161 10.92 6.50 6.93
N PRO A 162 12.20 6.26 7.22
CA PRO A 162 12.83 6.80 8.43
C PRO A 162 12.78 8.33 8.44
N LEU A 163 12.71 8.92 9.64
CA LEU A 163 12.66 10.38 9.79
C LEU A 163 13.88 11.08 9.14
N SER A 164 15.06 10.45 9.22
CA SER A 164 16.31 10.98 8.67
C SER A 164 16.31 11.21 7.16
N VAL A 165 15.55 10.41 6.40
CA VAL A 165 15.50 10.49 4.93
C VAL A 165 14.20 11.12 4.42
N PHE A 166 13.29 11.49 5.33
CA PHE A 166 11.99 12.08 4.97
C PHE A 166 12.13 13.32 4.09
N SER A 167 12.94 14.29 4.51
CA SER A 167 13.17 15.52 3.76
C SER A 167 13.85 15.26 2.41
N ASN A 168 14.73 14.26 2.34
CA ASN A 168 15.39 13.85 1.11
C ASN A 168 14.37 13.36 0.07
N TRP A 169 13.45 12.47 0.46
CA TRP A 169 12.37 12.01 -0.42
C TRP A 169 11.56 13.17 -1.00
N ILE A 170 11.21 14.16 -0.18
CA ILE A 170 10.46 15.35 -0.65
C ILE A 170 11.30 16.17 -1.64
N ALA A 171 12.59 16.37 -1.36
CA ALA A 171 13.49 17.07 -2.26
C ALA A 171 13.67 16.32 -3.60
N GLU A 172 13.78 15.00 -3.56
CA GLU A 172 13.92 14.15 -4.74
C GLU A 172 12.65 14.15 -5.60
N PHE A 173 11.45 14.14 -5.01
CA PHE A 173 10.22 14.35 -5.79
C PHE A 173 10.20 15.71 -6.48
N LYS A 174 10.56 16.79 -5.77
CA LYS A 174 10.61 18.14 -6.34
C LYS A 174 11.64 18.23 -7.48
N ARG A 175 12.78 17.55 -7.35
CA ARG A 175 13.85 17.55 -8.36
C ARG A 175 13.50 16.67 -9.57
N PHE A 176 13.12 15.42 -9.31
CA PHE A 176 12.99 14.39 -10.34
C PHE A 176 11.62 14.38 -10.99
N CYS A 177 10.53 14.72 -10.30
CA CYS A 177 9.19 14.70 -10.85
C CYS A 177 8.32 15.82 -10.25
N PRO A 178 8.60 17.11 -10.56
CA PRO A 178 7.93 18.26 -9.94
C PRO A 178 6.42 18.31 -10.17
N GLY A 179 5.90 17.64 -11.21
CA GLY A 179 4.46 17.53 -11.45
C GLY A 179 3.73 16.54 -10.53
N MET A 180 4.46 15.73 -9.76
CA MET A 180 3.87 14.79 -8.80
C MET A 180 3.38 15.54 -7.56
N ARG A 181 2.09 15.40 -7.22
CA ARG A 181 1.51 16.07 -6.04
C ARG A 181 1.81 15.23 -4.81
N VAL A 182 2.73 15.70 -3.98
CA VAL A 182 3.18 15.00 -2.77
C VAL A 182 2.65 15.68 -1.52
N VAL A 183 1.92 14.93 -0.68
CA VAL A 183 1.51 15.37 0.65
C VAL A 183 2.48 14.86 1.71
N GLN A 184 2.95 15.78 2.55
CA GLN A 184 3.83 15.49 3.68
C GLN A 184 2.98 15.19 4.90
N VAL A 185 3.03 13.95 5.39
CA VAL A 185 2.26 13.47 6.53
C VAL A 185 3.19 13.30 7.73
N HIS A 186 3.69 14.41 8.24
CA HIS A 186 4.56 14.44 9.40
C HIS A 186 4.40 15.76 10.15
N SER A 187 4.18 15.68 11.46
CA SER A 187 4.17 16.83 12.35
C SER A 187 4.46 16.38 13.79
N SER A 188 5.15 17.21 14.56
CA SER A 188 5.29 17.06 16.01
C SER A 188 4.07 17.59 16.76
N ASP A 189 3.32 18.54 16.17
CA ASP A 189 2.12 19.13 16.76
C ASP A 189 0.87 18.30 16.50
N GLU A 190 0.09 18.06 17.56
CA GLU A 190 -1.09 17.19 17.54
C GLU A 190 -2.26 17.80 16.76
N ALA A 191 -2.46 19.12 16.83
CA ALA A 191 -3.50 19.79 16.07
C ALA A 191 -3.21 19.68 14.55
N GLU A 192 -1.95 19.88 14.16
CA GLU A 192 -1.51 19.67 12.79
C GLU A 192 -1.62 18.21 12.34
N ARG A 193 -1.34 17.23 13.21
CA ARG A 193 -1.58 15.81 12.87
C ARG A 193 -3.03 15.54 12.55
N LEU A 194 -3.97 16.11 13.31
CA LEU A 194 -5.40 15.97 13.05
C LEU A 194 -5.79 16.61 11.71
N ARG A 195 -5.21 17.78 11.38
CA ARG A 195 -5.40 18.44 10.08
C ARG A 195 -4.88 17.58 8.93
N LEU A 196 -3.63 17.10 9.03
CA LEU A 196 -3.00 16.24 8.03
C LEU A 196 -3.79 14.95 7.81
N ARG A 197 -4.28 14.32 8.89
CA ARG A 197 -5.17 13.16 8.82
C ARG A 197 -6.43 13.46 8.01
N LYS A 198 -7.05 14.62 8.25
CA LYS A 198 -8.25 15.04 7.52
C LYS A 198 -7.93 15.28 6.05
N THR A 199 -6.81 15.93 5.72
CA THR A 199 -6.34 16.13 4.35
C THR A 199 -6.15 14.80 3.64
N VAL A 200 -5.40 13.86 4.22
CA VAL A 200 -5.16 12.53 3.64
C VAL A 200 -6.47 11.78 3.36
N LEU A 201 -7.48 11.90 4.21
CA LEU A 201 -8.77 11.22 4.02
C LEU A 201 -9.75 11.95 3.08
N SER A 202 -9.74 13.29 3.09
CA SER A 202 -10.77 14.10 2.42
C SER A 202 -10.34 14.54 1.03
N GLU A 203 -9.04 14.54 0.76
CA GLU A 203 -8.44 15.12 -0.44
C GLU A 203 -7.71 14.06 -1.28
N VAL A 204 -8.19 12.81 -1.26
CA VAL A 204 -7.56 11.68 -1.95
C VAL A 204 -7.37 11.93 -3.45
N ALA A 205 -8.24 12.71 -4.08
CA ALA A 205 -8.11 13.10 -5.49
C ALA A 205 -7.07 14.21 -5.74
N ASN A 206 -6.64 14.93 -4.68
CA ASN A 206 -5.79 16.11 -4.77
C ASN A 206 -4.29 15.80 -4.62
N TYR A 207 -3.92 14.59 -4.23
CA TYR A 207 -2.53 14.17 -4.13
C TYR A 207 -2.29 12.82 -4.82
N ASP A 208 -1.07 12.59 -5.25
CA ASP A 208 -0.66 11.35 -5.91
C ASP A 208 0.15 10.46 -4.95
N VAL A 209 0.93 11.08 -4.06
CA VAL A 209 1.83 10.40 -3.12
C VAL A 209 1.67 11.02 -1.73
N ALA A 210 1.51 10.19 -0.71
CA ALA A 210 1.64 10.56 0.69
C ALA A 210 2.95 10.01 1.24
N VAL A 211 3.78 10.88 1.81
CA VAL A 211 5.03 10.48 2.48
C VAL A 211 4.86 10.66 3.97
N THR A 212 5.14 9.61 4.75
CA THR A 212 5.03 9.60 6.21
C THR A 212 6.25 8.94 6.83
N THR A 213 6.46 9.14 8.13
CA THR A 213 7.46 8.39 8.88
C THR A 213 6.90 7.11 9.49
N TYR A 214 7.78 6.16 9.82
CA TYR A 214 7.40 4.96 10.57
C TYR A 214 6.73 5.28 11.92
N GLU A 215 7.19 6.31 12.62
CA GLU A 215 6.59 6.76 13.88
C GLU A 215 5.16 7.28 13.68
N MET A 216 4.95 8.10 12.65
CA MET A 216 3.64 8.61 12.29
C MET A 216 2.68 7.49 11.88
N ALA A 217 3.17 6.47 11.17
CA ALA A 217 2.37 5.30 10.81
C ALA A 217 1.95 4.45 12.02
N LYS A 218 2.76 4.43 13.10
CA LYS A 218 2.45 3.75 14.37
C LYS A 218 1.44 4.50 15.23
N SER A 219 1.32 5.83 15.06
CA SER A 219 0.40 6.63 15.87
C SER A 219 -1.06 6.15 15.72
N PRO A 220 -1.78 5.84 16.81
CA PRO A 220 -3.16 5.34 16.74
C PRO A 220 -4.11 6.26 15.94
N ALA A 221 -3.89 7.57 16.04
CA ALA A 221 -4.69 8.56 15.32
C ALA A 221 -4.53 8.42 13.80
N MET A 222 -3.30 8.20 13.31
CA MET A 222 -2.99 8.06 11.89
C MET A 222 -3.24 6.65 11.38
N GLN A 223 -2.98 5.63 12.20
CA GLN A 223 -3.12 4.23 11.84
C GLN A 223 -4.52 3.92 11.29
N ASN A 224 -5.57 4.39 11.97
CA ASN A 224 -6.95 4.19 11.50
C ASN A 224 -7.21 4.84 10.13
N ALA A 225 -6.60 6.00 9.85
CA ALA A 225 -6.75 6.65 8.55
C ALA A 225 -6.00 5.90 7.44
N LEU A 226 -4.73 5.56 7.69
CA LEU A 226 -3.85 4.94 6.69
C LEU A 226 -4.19 3.47 6.42
N VAL A 227 -4.62 2.71 7.43
CA VAL A 227 -4.86 1.27 7.33
C VAL A 227 -6.30 0.95 6.94
N SER A 228 -7.26 1.50 7.68
CA SER A 228 -8.65 1.03 7.64
C SER A 228 -9.52 1.77 6.64
N ARG A 229 -9.20 3.05 6.36
CA ARG A 229 -10.07 3.93 5.57
C ARG A 229 -9.63 4.14 4.13
N LEU A 230 -8.38 3.87 3.80
CA LEU A 230 -7.82 4.10 2.47
C LEU A 230 -7.35 2.81 1.84
N TYR A 231 -7.64 2.69 0.55
CA TYR A 231 -7.00 1.73 -0.33
C TYR A 231 -5.88 2.44 -1.08
N TRP A 232 -4.68 1.87 -1.02
CA TRP A 232 -3.49 2.39 -1.67
C TRP A 232 -3.19 1.63 -2.95
N ARG A 233 -2.64 2.32 -3.95
CA ARG A 233 -2.05 1.64 -5.11
C ARG A 233 -0.76 0.93 -4.69
N TYR A 234 0.18 1.69 -4.15
CA TYR A 234 1.41 1.14 -3.58
C TYR A 234 1.57 1.57 -2.14
N VAL A 235 2.12 0.65 -1.34
CA VAL A 235 2.78 0.97 -0.08
C VAL A 235 4.26 0.69 -0.27
N ILE A 236 5.08 1.74 -0.22
CA ILE A 236 6.53 1.69 -0.36
C ILE A 236 7.15 1.87 1.03
N LEU A 237 8.07 1.00 1.39
CA LEU A 237 8.77 1.01 2.66
C LEU A 237 10.25 1.23 2.37
N ASP A 238 10.78 2.36 2.80
CA ASP A 238 12.20 2.63 2.70
C ASP A 238 12.94 2.14 3.95
N GLU A 239 14.18 1.71 3.77
CA GLU A 239 14.96 1.02 4.80
C GLU A 239 14.19 -0.15 5.43
N GLY A 240 13.80 -1.11 4.59
CA GLY A 240 12.98 -2.27 4.95
C GLY A 240 13.49 -3.10 6.13
N HIS A 241 14.76 -2.98 6.50
CA HIS A 241 15.29 -3.59 7.71
C HIS A 241 14.55 -3.13 8.99
N MET A 242 13.88 -1.97 8.97
CA MET A 242 13.05 -1.44 10.06
C MET A 242 11.79 -2.28 10.38
N ILE A 243 11.36 -3.14 9.45
CA ILE A 243 10.17 -4.01 9.61
C ILE A 243 10.51 -5.49 9.71
N LYS A 244 11.78 -5.84 10.00
CA LYS A 244 12.27 -7.23 10.12
C LYS A 244 11.48 -8.10 11.09
N ASN A 245 11.05 -7.52 12.22
CA ASN A 245 10.32 -8.27 13.23
C ASN A 245 8.80 -8.17 12.98
N GLU A 246 8.21 -9.30 12.56
CA GLU A 246 6.77 -9.43 12.26
C GLU A 246 5.85 -9.10 13.45
N GLU A 247 6.33 -9.27 14.68
CA GLU A 247 5.56 -8.99 15.91
C GLU A 247 5.44 -7.48 16.19
N THR A 248 6.24 -6.66 15.51
CA THR A 248 6.21 -5.22 15.74
C THR A 248 4.90 -4.61 15.26
N ILE A 249 4.41 -3.61 16.00
CA ILE A 249 3.21 -2.84 15.65
C ILE A 249 3.29 -2.33 14.21
N ILE A 250 4.47 -1.93 13.74
CA ILE A 250 4.65 -1.43 12.38
C ILE A 250 4.51 -2.53 11.32
N ALA A 251 5.10 -3.71 11.52
CA ALA A 251 4.95 -4.83 10.60
C ALA A 251 3.48 -5.25 10.48
N GLN A 252 2.78 -5.36 11.61
CA GLN A 252 1.33 -5.64 11.65
C GLN A 252 0.51 -4.53 10.97
N THR A 253 0.85 -3.27 11.20
CA THR A 253 0.22 -2.09 10.58
C THR A 253 0.35 -2.15 9.07
N VAL A 254 1.57 -2.33 8.56
CA VAL A 254 1.83 -2.41 7.12
C VAL A 254 1.14 -3.62 6.49
N ARG A 255 1.15 -4.78 7.17
CA ARG A 255 0.50 -6.01 6.68
C ARG A 255 -1.02 -5.84 6.53
N SER A 256 -1.64 -5.10 7.45
CA SER A 256 -3.09 -4.83 7.46
C SER A 256 -3.53 -3.72 6.51
N MET A 257 -2.61 -2.93 5.93
CA MET A 257 -2.97 -1.91 4.94
C MET A 257 -3.57 -2.52 3.67
N HIS A 258 -4.67 -1.93 3.22
CA HIS A 258 -5.29 -2.26 1.94
C HIS A 258 -4.46 -1.66 0.80
N CYS A 259 -3.80 -2.51 0.02
CA CYS A 259 -3.00 -2.05 -1.11
C CYS A 259 -2.99 -3.05 -2.28
N GLU A 260 -2.70 -2.55 -3.48
CA GLU A 260 -2.52 -3.39 -4.67
C GLU A 260 -1.19 -4.13 -4.65
N ALA A 261 -0.09 -3.45 -4.33
CA ALA A 261 1.20 -4.09 -4.11
C ALA A 261 2.04 -3.33 -3.07
N LYS A 262 3.05 -4.00 -2.53
CA LYS A 262 4.04 -3.40 -1.63
C LYS A 262 5.42 -3.40 -2.29
N ILE A 263 6.21 -2.37 -2.03
CA ILE A 263 7.63 -2.30 -2.42
C ILE A 263 8.45 -2.10 -1.16
N VAL A 264 9.47 -2.94 -0.97
CA VAL A 264 10.44 -2.79 0.12
C VAL A 264 11.76 -2.37 -0.49
N ILE A 265 12.28 -1.22 -0.09
CA ILE A 265 13.57 -0.70 -0.52
C ILE A 265 14.55 -0.98 0.63
N THR A 266 15.67 -1.64 0.34
CA THR A 266 16.71 -1.88 1.34
C THR A 266 18.09 -1.86 0.70
N GLY A 267 19.07 -1.29 1.39
CA GLY A 267 20.49 -1.44 1.05
C GLY A 267 21.15 -2.64 1.72
N THR A 268 20.48 -3.24 2.70
CA THR A 268 20.93 -4.44 3.42
C THR A 268 19.93 -5.55 3.16
N PRO A 269 20.23 -6.49 2.24
CA PRO A 269 19.36 -7.65 2.05
C PRO A 269 19.22 -8.38 3.38
N LEU A 270 18.02 -8.87 3.66
CA LEU A 270 17.66 -9.56 4.91
C LEU A 270 18.62 -10.75 5.10
N GLN A 271 19.43 -10.70 6.16
CA GLN A 271 20.40 -11.72 6.52
C GLN A 271 19.92 -12.37 7.82
N ASN A 272 19.50 -13.63 7.72
CA ASN A 272 19.70 -14.72 8.71
C ASN A 272 18.48 -15.54 9.18
N ASN A 273 17.23 -15.31 8.74
CA ASN A 273 16.13 -16.25 9.03
C ASN A 273 15.02 -16.25 7.98
N LEU A 274 14.48 -17.44 7.65
CA LEU A 274 13.31 -17.61 6.77
C LEU A 274 12.05 -16.87 7.27
N HIS A 275 11.98 -16.58 8.57
CA HIS A 275 10.92 -15.77 9.18
C HIS A 275 11.02 -14.27 8.87
N GLU A 276 12.12 -13.80 8.26
CA GLU A 276 12.25 -12.40 7.83
C GLU A 276 11.57 -12.13 6.47
N PHE A 277 11.16 -13.16 5.74
CA PHE A 277 10.59 -13.09 4.37
C PHE A 277 9.07 -12.91 4.31
#